data_AF-A0A1A8S351-F1
#
_entry.id   AF-A0A1A8S351-F1
#
_cell.length_a   1.000
_cell.length_b   1.000
_cell.length_c   1.000
_cell.angle_alpha   90.00
_cell.angle_beta   90.00
_cell.angle_gamma   90.00
#
_symmetry.space_group_name_H-M   'P 1'
#
loop_
_entity.id
_entity.type
_entity.pdbx_description
1 polymer ?
#
loop_
_entity_poly.entity_id
_entity_poly.type
_entity_poly.pdbx_seq_one_letter_code
_entity_poly.pdbx_strand_id
1 'polypeptide(L)'
;MALKQCRSPFRNIGFKRLERRPDPASLQEKGVPPRLTTINTAAAFQFSASSSSFEPSLRWRRLSALRNISLREINASAQTLQYDLKPDVPQAGGRKLFFDTHAVVRLLEEHGLSTQQAEVLVQVLLRTTSSNMEIIYSDMVTKVQQEISLLQVMSKIAAVKKDMVILEKSEFSTLLAENEKLKVQLSQLKVQLADVMSKLRSDNILDINMEKSRAKELKAQHEKKLLETRTEILEMTAEQDRHLTHTNMKIDTEVAGLKTMLEAHKLDTIKYLAGSVFTCLTVVLGFYRIWM
;
A
#
# COMPACT_ATOMS: atom_id res chain seq x y z
N MET A 1 -12.27 11.68 -69.33
CA MET A 1 -13.31 10.89 -68.60
C MET A 1 -12.67 9.56 -68.20
N ALA A 2 -12.81 9.01 -67.00
CA ALA A 2 -13.56 9.44 -65.82
C ALA A 2 -12.83 9.05 -64.50
N LEU A 3 -13.29 9.62 -63.38
CA LEU A 3 -12.72 9.48 -62.03
C LEU A 3 -13.12 8.17 -61.31
N LYS A 4 -12.27 7.71 -60.37
CA LYS A 4 -12.55 6.89 -59.17
C LYS A 4 -11.22 6.69 -58.42
N GLN A 5 -10.76 7.57 -57.52
CA GLN A 5 -11.30 7.95 -56.20
C GLN A 5 -11.44 6.78 -55.22
N CYS A 6 -10.32 6.41 -54.59
CA CYS A 6 -10.31 5.53 -53.41
C CYS A 6 -10.84 6.29 -52.17
N ARG A 7 -11.80 5.69 -51.47
CA ARG A 7 -12.26 6.13 -50.13
C ARG A 7 -11.43 5.46 -49.04
N SER A 8 -10.99 6.24 -48.06
CA SER A 8 -10.50 5.73 -46.76
C SER A 8 -11.66 5.56 -45.77
N PRO A 9 -11.61 4.58 -44.85
CA PRO A 9 -12.62 4.42 -43.80
C PRO A 9 -12.13 4.99 -42.46
N PHE A 10 -12.11 6.32 -42.30
CA PHE A 10 -12.06 6.92 -40.97
C PHE A 10 -13.48 7.01 -40.39
N ARG A 11 -13.78 6.17 -39.41
CA ARG A 11 -15.09 6.10 -38.74
C ARG A 11 -15.04 6.86 -37.41
N ASN A 12 -15.93 7.84 -37.25
CA ASN A 12 -16.04 8.67 -36.06
C ASN A 12 -16.15 7.87 -34.76
N ILE A 13 -15.35 8.24 -33.76
CA ILE A 13 -15.59 7.91 -32.34
C ILE A 13 -15.93 9.23 -31.64
N GLY A 14 -17.19 9.36 -31.23
CA GLY A 14 -17.71 10.60 -30.65
C GLY A 14 -17.34 10.76 -29.18
N PHE A 15 -16.81 11.93 -28.82
CA PHE A 15 -16.65 12.36 -27.43
C PHE A 15 -18.02 12.60 -26.77
N LYS A 16 -18.47 11.69 -25.91
CA LYS A 16 -19.59 11.97 -25.00
C LYS A 16 -19.08 12.66 -23.73
N ARG A 17 -19.21 13.98 -23.69
CA ARG A 17 -19.11 14.78 -22.45
C ARG A 17 -20.26 14.39 -21.52
N LEU A 18 -19.96 13.84 -20.35
CA LEU A 18 -20.96 13.54 -19.32
C LEU A 18 -20.84 14.55 -18.18
N GLU A 19 -21.65 15.60 -18.25
CA GLU A 19 -21.73 16.67 -17.24
C GLU A 19 -23.04 16.47 -16.47
N ARG A 20 -22.98 16.16 -15.16
CA ARG A 20 -24.16 16.13 -14.28
C ARG A 20 -23.81 16.72 -12.91
N ARG A 21 -24.42 17.86 -12.59
CA ARG A 21 -24.55 18.38 -11.22
C ARG A 21 -25.51 17.49 -10.42
N PRO A 22 -25.38 17.45 -9.08
CA PRO A 22 -26.46 17.05 -8.18
C PRO A 22 -27.30 18.27 -7.74
N ASP A 23 -28.62 18.12 -7.70
CA ASP A 23 -29.55 19.06 -7.05
C ASP A 23 -30.00 18.51 -5.67
N PRO A 24 -30.37 19.35 -4.70
CA PRO A 24 -30.60 18.94 -3.31
C PRO A 24 -32.09 18.75 -2.91
N ALA A 25 -32.25 18.15 -1.73
CA ALA A 25 -33.40 18.19 -0.82
C ALA A 25 -34.65 17.33 -1.09
N SER A 26 -34.95 16.45 -0.12
CA SER A 26 -36.24 16.45 0.60
C SER A 26 -36.08 15.73 1.94
N LEU A 27 -36.68 16.29 3.01
CA LEU A 27 -36.74 15.67 4.34
C LEU A 27 -37.87 14.64 4.39
N GLN A 28 -37.69 13.58 5.19
CA GLN A 28 -38.78 13.16 6.07
C GLN A 28 -38.24 12.55 7.38
N GLU A 29 -38.85 12.95 8.49
CA GLU A 29 -38.49 12.61 9.87
C GLU A 29 -39.63 11.81 10.52
N LYS A 30 -39.33 10.79 11.36
CA LYS A 30 -39.99 10.46 12.65
C LYS A 30 -39.63 9.08 13.21
N GLY A 31 -39.43 8.99 14.53
CA GLY A 31 -39.66 7.76 15.33
C GLY A 31 -38.50 7.22 16.18
N VAL A 32 -38.50 7.49 17.50
CA VAL A 32 -37.49 7.10 18.53
C VAL A 32 -38.18 7.15 19.92
N PRO A 33 -37.80 6.43 21.03
CA PRO A 33 -37.41 5.03 21.30
C PRO A 33 -38.33 4.39 22.41
N PRO A 34 -37.95 3.30 23.14
CA PRO A 34 -37.04 3.35 24.33
C PRO A 34 -36.02 2.17 24.40
N ARG A 35 -34.76 2.33 24.87
CA ARG A 35 -34.24 2.54 26.26
C ARG A 35 -34.53 1.34 27.18
N LEU A 36 -33.55 0.49 27.53
CA LEU A 36 -32.52 0.60 28.60
C LEU A 36 -31.39 -0.45 28.32
N THR A 37 -30.24 -0.62 28.98
CA THR A 37 -29.63 -0.13 30.25
C THR A 37 -28.09 -0.06 30.13
N THR A 38 -27.43 0.66 31.03
CA THR A 38 -25.96 0.81 31.20
C THR A 38 -25.33 -0.28 32.09
N ILE A 39 -24.09 -0.72 31.79
CA ILE A 39 -23.08 -1.01 32.83
C ILE A 39 -21.75 -0.38 32.41
N ASN A 40 -21.26 0.57 33.22
CA ASN A 40 -19.91 1.10 33.13
C ASN A 40 -18.97 0.26 34.02
N THR A 41 -17.77 -0.03 33.53
CA THR A 41 -16.62 -0.27 34.42
C THR A 41 -15.39 0.39 33.81
N ALA A 42 -15.00 1.52 34.40
CA ALA A 42 -13.78 2.22 34.01
C ALA A 42 -12.58 1.55 34.69
N ALA A 43 -11.61 1.12 33.90
CA ALA A 43 -10.24 0.83 34.35
C ALA A 43 -9.29 1.63 33.47
N ALA A 44 -8.96 2.85 33.92
CA ALA A 44 -8.04 3.72 33.20
C ALA A 44 -6.60 3.24 33.40
N PHE A 45 -6.02 2.63 32.36
CA PHE A 45 -4.57 2.52 32.23
C PHE A 45 -4.08 3.59 31.25
N GLN A 46 -3.64 4.72 31.81
CA GLN A 46 -2.90 5.72 31.08
C GLN A 46 -1.51 5.19 30.78
N PHE A 47 -1.20 4.94 29.51
CA PHE A 47 0.20 4.78 29.08
C PHE A 47 0.64 6.07 28.40
N SER A 48 1.52 6.81 29.06
CA SER A 48 2.08 8.06 28.54
C SER A 48 2.95 7.78 27.32
N ALA A 49 2.42 8.04 26.13
CA ALA A 49 3.18 7.98 24.88
C ALA A 49 4.01 9.26 24.74
N SER A 50 5.22 9.24 25.32
CA SER A 50 6.23 10.29 25.12
C SER A 50 6.51 10.46 23.63
N SER A 51 6.54 11.72 23.17
CA SER A 51 6.89 12.08 21.80
C SER A 51 8.33 11.65 21.48
N SER A 52 8.49 10.69 20.57
CA SER A 52 9.74 10.44 19.85
C SER A 52 9.49 10.40 18.35
N SER A 53 10.31 11.12 17.61
CA SER A 53 10.09 11.46 16.21
C SER A 53 10.21 10.25 15.30
N PHE A 54 9.16 9.94 14.53
CA PHE A 54 9.22 8.92 13.48
C PHE A 54 9.24 9.57 12.10
N GLU A 55 10.45 9.70 11.56
CA GLU A 55 10.77 10.27 10.23
C GLU A 55 10.08 9.50 9.08
N PRO A 56 9.27 10.15 8.23
CA PRO A 56 8.63 9.51 7.08
C PRO A 56 9.38 9.79 5.77
N SER A 57 10.68 9.49 5.71
CA SER A 57 11.51 9.73 4.52
C SER A 57 12.09 8.43 3.93
N LEU A 58 11.64 8.08 2.70
CA LEU A 58 12.37 7.34 1.62
C LEU A 58 11.46 6.59 0.62
N ARG A 59 10.16 6.38 0.89
CA ARG A 59 9.34 5.43 0.09
C ARG A 59 8.58 6.01 -1.12
N TRP A 60 8.60 7.33 -1.36
CA TRP A 60 7.86 7.97 -2.47
C TRP A 60 8.72 8.41 -3.67
N ARG A 61 10.05 8.24 -3.66
CA ARG A 61 10.94 8.63 -4.78
C ARG A 61 10.96 7.68 -5.98
N ARG A 62 10.25 6.53 -5.97
CA ARG A 62 10.26 5.57 -7.10
C ARG A 62 9.14 5.72 -8.13
N LEU A 63 8.10 6.51 -7.86
CA LEU A 63 6.99 6.72 -8.81
C LEU A 63 7.15 7.96 -9.71
N SER A 64 8.12 8.84 -9.42
CA SER A 64 8.47 9.98 -10.28
C SER A 64 9.39 9.60 -11.46
N ALA A 65 10.08 8.45 -11.41
CA ALA A 65 11.03 8.05 -12.44
C ALA A 65 10.36 7.62 -13.77
N LEU A 66 9.17 7.01 -13.72
CA LEU A 66 8.46 6.52 -14.91
C LEU A 66 7.86 7.64 -15.78
N ARG A 67 7.73 8.86 -15.24
CA ARG A 67 7.19 10.01 -16.00
C ARG A 67 8.23 10.71 -16.89
N ASN A 68 9.53 10.45 -16.68
CA ASN A 68 10.61 11.14 -17.39
C ASN A 68 11.15 10.39 -18.62
N ILE A 69 10.68 9.18 -18.90
CA ILE A 69 11.09 8.41 -20.09
C ILE A 69 10.33 8.91 -21.33
N SER A 70 9.01 9.12 -21.22
CA SER A 70 8.14 9.51 -22.34
C SER A 70 8.39 10.92 -22.92
N LEU A 71 9.12 11.81 -22.23
CA LEU A 71 9.44 13.16 -22.74
C LEU A 71 10.77 13.24 -23.49
N ARG A 72 11.60 12.18 -23.48
CA ARG A 72 12.92 12.22 -24.11
C ARG A 72 12.90 11.85 -25.61
N GLU A 73 11.89 11.12 -26.06
CA GLU A 73 11.76 10.66 -27.45
C GLU A 73 11.09 11.70 -28.36
N ILE A 74 10.15 12.49 -27.84
CA ILE A 74 9.46 13.54 -28.63
C ILE A 74 10.44 14.67 -29.03
N ASN A 75 11.53 14.85 -28.28
CA ASN A 75 12.55 15.87 -28.57
C ASN A 75 13.62 15.42 -29.59
N ALA A 76 13.60 14.16 -30.04
CA ALA A 76 14.52 13.67 -31.08
C ALA A 76 14.08 14.06 -32.50
N SER A 77 12.78 14.32 -32.72
CA SER A 77 12.23 14.80 -34.00
C SER A 77 12.19 16.32 -34.15
N ALA A 78 12.69 17.07 -33.16
CA ALA A 78 12.82 18.53 -33.21
C ALA A 78 14.11 19.00 -33.90
N GLN A 79 14.87 18.09 -34.50
CA GLN A 79 15.77 18.47 -35.59
C GLN A 79 14.91 18.97 -36.74
N THR A 80 14.77 20.30 -36.80
CA THR A 80 14.18 21.06 -37.89
C THR A 80 14.48 20.35 -39.21
N LEU A 81 13.43 20.06 -40.00
CA LEU A 81 13.61 19.72 -41.41
C LEU A 81 14.21 20.93 -42.11
N GLN A 82 15.53 21.10 -41.95
CA GLN A 82 16.37 21.77 -42.91
C GLN A 82 16.23 20.96 -44.18
N TYR A 83 15.23 21.36 -44.96
CA TYR A 83 15.30 21.25 -46.40
C TYR A 83 16.58 21.97 -46.80
N ASP A 84 17.64 21.18 -46.91
CA ASP A 84 18.86 21.58 -47.58
C ASP A 84 18.50 21.78 -49.06
N LEU A 85 18.01 23.00 -49.32
CA LEU A 85 17.53 23.51 -50.60
C LEU A 85 18.69 23.99 -51.49
N LYS A 86 19.93 23.64 -51.13
CA LYS A 86 21.12 23.74 -51.97
C LYS A 86 21.63 22.35 -52.37
N PRO A 87 20.96 21.67 -53.32
CA PRO A 87 21.73 20.89 -54.26
C PRO A 87 22.65 21.84 -55.03
N ASP A 88 23.91 21.44 -55.25
CA ASP A 88 24.81 22.17 -56.14
C ASP A 88 24.19 22.19 -57.54
N VAL A 89 23.70 23.38 -57.93
CA VAL A 89 22.94 23.55 -59.18
C VAL A 89 23.91 23.40 -60.36
N PRO A 90 23.71 22.41 -61.26
CA PRO A 90 24.44 22.39 -62.52
C PRO A 90 24.08 23.65 -63.29
N GLN A 91 25.05 24.55 -63.48
CA GLN A 91 24.83 25.85 -64.10
C GLN A 91 24.19 25.65 -65.48
N ALA A 92 22.96 26.13 -65.64
CA ALA A 92 22.11 25.77 -66.79
C ALA A 92 22.64 26.36 -68.11
N GLY A 93 23.51 25.61 -68.79
CA GLY A 93 24.15 25.94 -70.06
C GLY A 93 23.20 25.92 -71.26
N GLY A 94 22.17 26.77 -71.23
CA GLY A 94 21.12 26.82 -72.25
C GLY A 94 20.34 28.15 -72.34
N ARG A 95 20.81 29.22 -71.69
CA ARG A 95 20.15 30.53 -71.68
C ARG A 95 20.42 31.29 -72.99
N LYS A 96 19.75 30.93 -74.08
CA LYS A 96 19.76 31.67 -75.35
C LYS A 96 18.46 32.44 -75.53
N LEU A 97 18.57 33.77 -75.52
CA LEU A 97 17.50 34.67 -75.96
C LEU A 97 17.59 34.81 -77.48
N PHE A 98 16.54 34.37 -78.17
CA PHE A 98 16.40 34.58 -79.61
C PHE A 98 15.64 35.88 -79.83
N PHE A 99 16.40 36.97 -80.03
CA PHE A 99 15.87 38.29 -80.36
C PHE A 99 16.35 38.67 -81.76
N ASP A 100 15.42 38.85 -82.71
CA ASP A 100 15.75 39.28 -84.07
C ASP A 100 15.90 40.80 -84.12
N THR A 101 17.12 41.26 -83.85
CA THR A 101 17.50 42.68 -83.92
C THR A 101 17.18 43.29 -85.29
N HIS A 102 17.39 42.56 -86.38
CA HIS A 102 17.30 43.10 -87.74
C HIS A 102 15.85 43.29 -88.19
N ALA A 103 14.95 42.34 -87.88
CA ALA A 103 13.52 42.49 -88.15
C ALA A 103 12.92 43.68 -87.40
N VAL A 104 13.31 43.90 -86.13
CA VAL A 104 12.79 45.01 -85.33
C VAL A 104 13.34 46.37 -85.80
N VAL A 105 14.62 46.45 -86.20
CA VAL A 105 15.19 47.68 -86.79
C VAL A 105 14.44 48.07 -88.07
N ARG A 106 14.21 47.14 -89.00
CA ARG A 106 13.45 47.42 -90.23
C ARG A 106 12.03 47.89 -89.97
N LEU A 107 11.33 47.28 -89.02
CA LEU A 107 9.98 47.70 -88.63
C LEU A 107 9.96 49.15 -88.13
N LEU A 108 10.98 49.57 -87.38
CA LEU A 108 11.10 50.94 -86.86
C LEU A 108 11.43 51.94 -87.98
N GLU A 109 12.28 51.55 -88.94
CA GLU A 109 12.59 52.35 -90.14
C GLU A 109 11.35 52.57 -91.02
N GLU A 110 10.53 51.53 -91.23
CA GLU A 110 9.25 51.61 -91.96
C GLU A 110 8.24 52.60 -91.32
N HIS A 111 8.35 52.82 -90.00
CA HIS A 111 7.52 53.77 -89.25
C HIS A 111 8.15 55.17 -89.14
N GLY A 112 9.21 55.46 -89.91
CA GLY A 112 9.77 56.80 -90.05
C GLY A 112 10.88 57.17 -89.05
N LEU A 113 11.43 56.20 -88.32
CA LEU A 113 12.64 56.43 -87.50
C LEU A 113 13.89 56.34 -88.38
N SER A 114 14.91 57.17 -88.08
CA SER A 114 16.21 57.00 -88.73
C SER A 114 16.89 55.72 -88.26
N THR A 115 17.73 55.13 -89.11
CA THR A 115 18.42 53.85 -88.85
C THR A 115 19.17 53.85 -87.51
N GLN A 116 19.91 54.92 -87.21
CA GLN A 116 20.63 55.08 -85.94
C GLN A 116 19.70 55.18 -84.72
N GLN A 117 18.53 55.81 -84.85
CA GLN A 117 17.54 55.86 -83.76
C GLN A 117 16.88 54.50 -83.53
N ALA A 118 16.59 53.76 -84.60
CA ALA A 118 16.08 52.40 -84.52
C ALA A 118 17.10 51.45 -83.85
N GLU A 119 18.37 51.48 -84.27
CA GLU A 119 19.44 50.69 -83.66
C GLU A 119 19.60 50.96 -82.16
N VAL A 120 19.63 52.22 -81.73
CA VAL A 120 19.76 52.59 -80.31
C VAL A 120 18.55 52.13 -79.50
N LEU A 121 17.33 52.31 -80.02
CA LEU A 121 16.11 51.86 -79.34
C LEU A 121 16.09 50.34 -79.18
N VAL A 122 16.47 49.60 -80.22
CA VAL A 122 16.57 48.14 -80.19
C VAL A 122 17.69 47.67 -79.25
N GLN A 123 18.81 48.38 -79.18
CA GLN A 123 19.88 48.07 -78.24
C GLN A 123 19.44 48.26 -76.78
N VAL A 124 18.64 49.30 -76.48
CA VAL A 124 18.05 49.49 -75.14
C VAL A 124 17.07 48.36 -74.82
N LEU A 125 16.14 48.04 -75.75
CA LEU A 125 15.19 46.93 -75.59
C LEU A 125 15.88 45.58 -75.35
N LEU A 126 16.96 45.29 -76.09
CA LEU A 126 17.74 44.07 -75.91
C LEU A 126 18.41 44.02 -74.53
N ARG A 127 19.01 45.12 -74.06
CA ARG A 127 19.64 45.21 -72.73
C ARG A 127 18.61 45.04 -71.60
N THR A 128 17.48 45.75 -71.67
CA THR A 128 16.39 45.64 -70.68
C THR A 128 15.79 44.22 -70.68
N THR A 129 15.58 43.63 -71.87
CA THR A 129 15.04 42.26 -71.98
C THR A 129 16.01 41.22 -71.44
N SER A 130 17.31 41.35 -71.73
CA SER A 130 18.35 40.46 -71.19
C SER A 130 18.44 40.55 -69.67
N SER A 131 18.44 41.77 -69.11
CA SER A 131 18.49 41.97 -67.65
C SER A 131 17.23 41.46 -66.94
N ASN A 132 16.03 41.74 -67.49
CA ASN A 132 14.78 41.19 -66.96
C ASN A 132 14.75 39.66 -67.00
N MET A 133 15.28 39.06 -68.07
CA MET A 133 15.37 37.61 -68.20
C MET A 133 16.37 36.98 -67.24
N GLU A 134 17.51 37.63 -66.96
CA GLU A 134 18.45 37.16 -65.92
C GLU A 134 17.79 37.07 -64.54
N ILE A 135 16.98 38.06 -64.17
CA ILE A 135 16.20 38.08 -62.92
C ILE A 135 15.11 36.98 -62.93
N ILE A 136 14.37 36.86 -64.03
CA ILE A 136 13.36 35.79 -64.17
C ILE A 136 14.02 34.39 -64.09
N TYR A 137 15.22 34.22 -64.64
CA TYR A 137 15.98 32.96 -64.56
C TYR A 137 16.76 32.74 -63.26
N SER A 138 16.91 33.74 -62.38
CA SER A 138 17.41 33.53 -61.01
C SER A 138 16.31 33.03 -60.08
N ASP A 139 15.08 33.52 -60.29
CA ASP A 139 13.95 33.27 -59.39
C ASP A 139 13.13 32.03 -59.82
N MET A 140 13.21 31.62 -61.10
CA MET A 140 12.59 30.38 -61.58
C MET A 140 13.42 29.13 -61.27
N VAL A 141 12.70 28.08 -60.84
CA VAL A 141 13.24 26.73 -60.66
C VAL A 141 13.22 25.97 -61.99
N THR A 142 14.31 25.30 -62.36
CA THR A 142 14.35 24.44 -63.56
C THR A 142 13.62 23.12 -63.31
N LYS A 143 13.07 22.49 -64.37
CA LYS A 143 12.37 21.19 -64.24
C LYS A 143 13.26 20.10 -63.63
N VAL A 144 14.51 20.03 -64.05
CA VAL A 144 15.51 19.10 -63.50
C VAL A 144 15.74 19.36 -61.99
N GLN A 145 15.81 20.63 -61.59
CA GLN A 145 15.94 21.00 -60.19
C GLN A 145 14.70 20.58 -59.38
N GLN A 146 13.50 20.77 -59.91
CA GLN A 146 12.25 20.31 -59.28
C GLN A 146 12.22 18.78 -59.14
N GLU A 147 12.65 18.02 -60.15
CA GLU A 147 12.71 16.56 -60.14
C GLU A 147 13.70 16.02 -59.09
N ILE A 148 14.91 16.60 -59.00
CA ILE A 148 15.89 16.24 -57.97
C ILE A 148 15.33 16.48 -56.56
N SER A 149 14.72 17.64 -56.33
CA SER A 149 14.09 17.98 -55.04
C SER A 149 12.94 17.02 -54.70
N LEU A 150 12.12 16.63 -55.69
CA LEU A 150 11.05 15.65 -55.52
C LEU A 150 11.60 14.28 -55.12
N LEU A 151 12.63 13.78 -55.81
CA LEU A 151 13.27 12.50 -55.49
C LEU A 151 13.88 12.49 -54.07
N GLN A 152 14.50 13.59 -53.65
CA GLN A 152 15.04 13.75 -52.30
C GLN A 152 13.93 13.69 -51.24
N VAL A 153 12.78 14.32 -51.49
CA VAL A 153 11.60 14.24 -50.61
C VAL A 153 11.02 12.83 -50.58
N MET A 154 10.86 12.17 -51.74
CA MET A 154 10.37 10.79 -51.80
C MET A 154 11.29 9.81 -51.06
N SER A 155 12.62 10.00 -51.14
CA SER A 155 13.60 9.23 -50.37
C SER A 155 13.43 9.42 -48.85
N LYS A 156 13.29 10.67 -48.38
CA LYS A 156 13.02 10.98 -46.96
C LYS A 156 11.70 10.35 -46.49
N ILE A 157 10.63 10.40 -47.30
CA ILE A 157 9.34 9.75 -47.00
C ILE A 157 9.50 8.22 -46.93
N ALA A 158 10.28 7.61 -47.82
CA ALA A 158 10.54 6.18 -47.80
C ALA A 158 11.32 5.73 -46.54
N ALA A 159 12.29 6.54 -46.08
CA ALA A 159 13.00 6.30 -44.84
C ALA A 159 12.06 6.34 -43.62
N VAL A 160 11.29 7.43 -43.46
CA VAL A 160 10.30 7.56 -42.36
C VAL A 160 9.27 6.42 -42.39
N LYS A 161 8.83 5.99 -43.57
CA LYS A 161 7.93 4.83 -43.72
C LYS A 161 8.59 3.52 -43.27
N LYS A 162 9.89 3.30 -43.55
CA LYS A 162 10.62 2.13 -43.04
C LYS A 162 10.65 2.14 -41.52
N ASP A 163 10.96 3.30 -40.93
CA ASP A 163 11.11 3.43 -39.48
C ASP A 163 9.77 3.25 -38.76
N MET A 164 8.68 3.80 -39.30
CA MET A 164 7.31 3.54 -38.84
C MET A 164 6.99 2.03 -38.83
N VAL A 165 7.30 1.30 -39.91
CA VAL A 165 7.05 -0.15 -40.00
C VAL A 165 7.93 -0.95 -39.03
N ILE A 166 9.16 -0.51 -38.75
CA ILE A 166 10.02 -1.14 -37.73
C ILE A 166 9.44 -0.90 -36.34
N LEU A 167 9.01 0.32 -36.02
CA LEU A 167 8.40 0.68 -34.75
C LEU A 167 7.12 -0.14 -34.49
N GLU A 168 6.22 -0.19 -35.47
CA GLU A 168 4.94 -0.91 -35.42
C GLU A 168 5.09 -2.44 -35.31
N LYS A 169 6.16 -3.02 -35.87
CA LYS A 169 6.34 -4.49 -35.90
C LYS A 169 7.33 -5.02 -34.87
N SER A 170 8.45 -4.35 -34.66
CA SER A 170 9.53 -4.81 -33.78
C SER A 170 9.28 -4.38 -32.34
N GLU A 171 9.14 -3.08 -32.11
CA GLU A 171 9.05 -2.53 -30.75
C GLU A 171 7.68 -2.81 -30.12
N PHE A 172 6.59 -2.58 -30.86
CA PHE A 172 5.25 -2.88 -30.37
C PHE A 172 5.05 -4.38 -30.05
N SER A 173 5.57 -5.28 -30.88
CA SER A 173 5.51 -6.73 -30.61
C SER A 173 6.35 -7.12 -29.38
N THR A 174 7.53 -6.51 -29.21
CA THR A 174 8.38 -6.73 -28.03
C THR A 174 7.67 -6.23 -26.76
N LEU A 175 7.11 -5.02 -26.78
CA LEU A 175 6.36 -4.45 -25.66
C LEU A 175 5.12 -5.28 -25.30
N LEU A 176 4.39 -5.81 -26.29
CA LEU A 176 3.27 -6.73 -26.03
C LEU A 176 3.74 -8.02 -25.35
N ALA A 177 4.78 -8.66 -25.86
CA ALA A 177 5.33 -9.89 -25.27
C ALA A 177 5.85 -9.66 -23.83
N GLU A 178 6.50 -8.52 -23.56
CA GLU A 178 6.91 -8.13 -22.22
C GLU A 178 5.71 -7.85 -21.31
N ASN A 179 4.65 -7.19 -21.80
CA ASN A 179 3.44 -6.92 -21.04
C ASN A 179 2.71 -8.21 -20.63
N GLU A 180 2.59 -9.16 -21.57
CA GLU A 180 2.01 -10.49 -21.31
C GLU A 180 2.86 -11.28 -20.31
N LYS A 181 4.19 -11.27 -20.46
CA LYS A 181 5.12 -11.89 -19.51
C LYS A 181 4.98 -11.31 -18.10
N LEU A 182 4.95 -9.99 -17.96
CA LEU A 182 4.74 -9.31 -16.67
C LEU A 182 3.37 -9.65 -16.06
N LYS A 183 2.32 -9.74 -16.88
CA LYS A 183 0.97 -10.14 -16.44
C LYS A 183 0.94 -11.58 -15.92
N VAL A 184 1.67 -12.51 -16.56
CA VAL A 184 1.84 -13.89 -16.08
C VAL A 184 2.66 -13.94 -14.79
N GLN A 185 3.78 -13.22 -14.69
CA GLN A 185 4.57 -13.17 -13.47
C GLN A 185 3.78 -12.58 -12.28
N LEU A 186 2.97 -11.54 -12.53
CA LEU A 186 2.09 -10.95 -11.52
C LEU A 186 1.01 -11.92 -11.05
N SER A 187 0.41 -12.70 -11.96
CA SER A 187 -0.59 -13.71 -11.58
C SER A 187 0.03 -14.85 -10.78
N GLN A 188 1.24 -15.31 -11.15
CA GLN A 188 2.01 -16.31 -10.39
C GLN A 188 2.35 -15.82 -8.98
N LEU A 189 2.91 -14.61 -8.85
CA LEU A 189 3.22 -14.01 -7.55
C LEU A 189 1.98 -13.83 -6.68
N LYS A 190 0.83 -13.48 -7.26
CA LYS A 190 -0.44 -13.37 -6.55
C LYS A 190 -0.90 -14.73 -5.99
N VAL A 191 -0.76 -15.81 -6.76
CA VAL A 191 -1.10 -17.18 -6.32
C VAL A 191 -0.14 -17.63 -5.22
N GLN A 192 1.18 -17.45 -5.41
CA GLN A 192 2.19 -17.79 -4.40
C GLN A 192 1.97 -17.04 -3.07
N LEU A 193 1.66 -15.74 -3.13
CA LEU A 193 1.38 -14.95 -1.94
C LEU A 193 0.10 -15.41 -1.22
N ALA A 194 -0.94 -15.79 -1.96
CA ALA A 194 -2.17 -16.33 -1.40
C ALA A 194 -1.94 -17.68 -0.71
N ASP A 195 -1.14 -18.56 -1.32
CA ASP A 195 -0.75 -19.86 -0.76
C ASP A 195 0.09 -19.69 0.52
N VAL A 196 1.16 -18.90 0.48
CA VAL A 196 2.00 -18.59 1.65
C VAL A 196 1.17 -17.96 2.79
N MET A 197 0.23 -17.05 2.47
CA MET A 197 -0.68 -16.48 3.48
C MET A 197 -1.66 -17.52 4.04
N SER A 198 -2.13 -18.46 3.21
CA SER A 198 -3.01 -19.56 3.65
C SER A 198 -2.28 -20.54 4.57
N LYS A 199 -1.04 -20.89 4.21
CA LYS A 199 -0.15 -21.72 5.01
C LYS A 199 0.16 -21.06 6.35
N LEU A 200 0.67 -19.82 6.36
CA LEU A 200 0.97 -19.08 7.59
C LEU A 200 -0.25 -18.92 8.50
N ARG A 201 -1.45 -18.73 7.94
CA ARG A 201 -2.70 -18.70 8.71
C ARG A 201 -2.99 -20.05 9.38
N SER A 202 -2.85 -21.15 8.63
CA SER A 202 -3.07 -22.51 9.13
C SER A 202 -2.05 -22.88 10.20
N ASP A 203 -0.77 -22.60 9.96
CA ASP A 203 0.34 -22.84 10.89
C ASP A 203 0.13 -22.05 12.21
N ASN A 204 -0.26 -20.77 12.13
CA ASN A 204 -0.54 -19.94 13.30
C ASN A 204 -1.80 -20.38 14.07
N ILE A 205 -2.84 -20.86 13.38
CA ILE A 205 -4.03 -21.45 14.05
C ILE A 205 -3.64 -22.75 14.77
N LEU A 206 -2.81 -23.59 14.15
CA LEU A 206 -2.32 -24.81 14.75
C LEU A 206 -1.48 -24.51 16.01
N ASP A 207 -0.54 -23.57 15.92
CA ASP A 207 0.33 -23.18 17.05
C ASP A 207 -0.49 -22.66 18.25
N ILE A 208 -1.43 -21.73 18.01
CA ILE A 208 -2.35 -21.23 19.03
C ILE A 208 -3.19 -22.37 19.65
N ASN A 209 -3.65 -23.33 18.86
CA ASN A 209 -4.41 -24.47 19.37
C ASN A 209 -3.56 -25.45 20.19
N MET A 210 -2.30 -25.68 19.79
CA MET A 210 -1.34 -26.47 20.54
C MET A 210 -1.02 -25.81 21.89
N GLU A 211 -0.73 -24.51 21.89
CA GLU A 211 -0.40 -23.78 23.11
C GLU A 211 -1.60 -23.62 24.05
N LYS A 212 -2.80 -23.38 23.51
CA LYS A 212 -4.06 -23.44 24.26
C LYS A 212 -4.30 -24.81 24.89
N SER A 213 -3.84 -25.89 24.26
CA SER A 213 -3.95 -27.25 24.81
C SER A 213 -2.92 -27.49 25.92
N ARG A 214 -1.68 -27.01 25.77
CA ARG A 214 -0.67 -27.03 26.85
C ARG A 214 -1.12 -26.24 28.07
N ALA A 215 -1.66 -25.03 27.87
CA ALA A 215 -2.17 -24.19 28.95
C ALA A 215 -3.34 -24.85 29.72
N LYS A 216 -4.23 -25.55 29.01
CA LYS A 216 -5.30 -26.35 29.63
C LYS A 216 -4.76 -27.52 30.45
N GLU A 217 -3.80 -28.27 29.90
CA GLU A 217 -3.18 -29.40 30.58
C GLU A 217 -2.46 -28.97 31.86
N LEU A 218 -1.63 -27.91 31.79
CA LEU A 218 -1.00 -27.33 32.98
C LEU A 218 -2.05 -26.88 34.02
N LYS A 219 -3.14 -26.22 33.59
CA LYS A 219 -4.22 -25.84 34.50
C LYS A 219 -4.87 -27.06 35.17
N ALA A 220 -5.15 -28.13 34.42
CA ALA A 220 -5.72 -29.35 34.97
C ALA A 220 -4.77 -30.03 35.98
N GLN A 221 -3.46 -30.03 35.72
CA GLN A 221 -2.44 -30.52 36.65
C GLN A 221 -2.37 -29.66 37.93
N HIS A 222 -2.50 -28.33 37.83
CA HIS A 222 -2.57 -27.45 38.99
C HIS A 222 -3.86 -27.65 39.80
N GLU A 223 -5.01 -27.79 39.14
CA GLU A 223 -6.29 -28.09 39.80
C GLU A 223 -6.27 -29.44 40.51
N LYS A 224 -5.64 -30.47 39.90
CA LYS A 224 -5.42 -31.77 40.54
C LYS A 224 -4.54 -31.66 41.78
N LYS A 225 -3.37 -31.01 41.68
CA LYS A 225 -2.46 -30.81 42.84
C LYS A 225 -3.13 -30.04 43.98
N LEU A 226 -3.94 -29.04 43.65
CA LEU A 226 -4.69 -28.24 44.64
C LEU A 226 -5.82 -29.05 45.29
N LEU A 227 -6.41 -30.02 44.59
CA LEU A 227 -7.35 -30.97 45.16
C LEU A 227 -6.63 -31.97 46.09
N GLU A 228 -5.49 -32.51 45.66
CA GLU A 228 -4.66 -33.45 46.44
C GLU A 228 -4.19 -32.83 47.77
N THR A 229 -3.63 -31.62 47.76
CA THR A 229 -3.23 -30.92 49.00
C THR A 229 -4.43 -30.56 49.87
N ARG A 230 -5.59 -30.26 49.28
CA ARG A 230 -6.83 -30.02 50.04
C ARG A 230 -7.33 -31.31 50.71
N THR A 231 -7.22 -32.47 50.07
CA THR A 231 -7.57 -33.75 50.70
C THR A 231 -6.59 -34.11 51.82
N GLU A 232 -5.28 -33.90 51.62
CA GLU A 232 -4.24 -34.12 52.64
C GLU A 232 -4.46 -33.23 53.89
N ILE A 233 -4.78 -31.95 53.70
CA ILE A 233 -5.12 -31.04 54.82
C ILE A 233 -6.36 -31.52 55.58
N LEU A 234 -7.39 -32.01 54.89
CA LEU A 234 -8.61 -32.53 55.54
C LEU A 234 -8.33 -33.81 56.33
N GLU A 235 -7.47 -34.70 55.81
CA GLU A 235 -7.05 -35.91 56.51
C GLU A 235 -6.25 -35.58 57.78
N MET A 236 -5.24 -34.72 57.68
CA MET A 236 -4.48 -34.22 58.84
C MET A 236 -5.38 -33.52 59.87
N THR A 237 -6.38 -32.75 59.43
CA THR A 237 -7.34 -32.10 60.34
C THR A 237 -8.17 -33.14 61.09
N ALA A 238 -8.66 -34.19 60.40
CA ALA A 238 -9.42 -35.26 61.03
C ALA A 238 -8.58 -36.12 61.98
N GLU A 239 -7.28 -36.31 61.71
CA GLU A 239 -6.33 -36.91 62.66
C GLU A 239 -6.13 -36.02 63.88
N GLN A 240 -5.91 -34.71 63.68
CA GLN A 240 -5.76 -33.74 64.75
C GLN A 240 -7.00 -33.69 65.65
N ASP A 241 -8.21 -33.71 65.10
CA ASP A 241 -9.47 -33.77 65.87
C ASP A 241 -9.60 -35.06 66.68
N ARG A 242 -9.16 -36.21 66.15
CA ARG A 242 -9.09 -37.48 66.91
C ARG A 242 -8.09 -37.39 68.06
N HIS A 243 -6.93 -36.77 67.83
CA HIS A 243 -5.95 -36.54 68.90
C HIS A 243 -6.50 -35.60 69.98
N LEU A 244 -7.13 -34.48 69.59
CA LEU A 244 -7.74 -33.50 70.50
C LEU A 244 -8.87 -34.11 71.34
N THR A 245 -9.79 -34.85 70.72
CA THR A 245 -10.87 -35.54 71.43
C THR A 245 -10.35 -36.58 72.41
N HIS A 246 -9.35 -37.37 72.03
CA HIS A 246 -8.69 -38.31 72.95
C HIS A 246 -7.97 -37.61 74.11
N THR A 247 -7.30 -36.47 73.89
CA THR A 247 -6.73 -35.69 74.99
C THR A 247 -7.79 -35.08 75.92
N ASN A 248 -8.91 -34.60 75.37
CA ASN A 248 -10.01 -34.08 76.18
C ASN A 248 -10.62 -35.18 77.07
N MET A 249 -10.88 -36.37 76.53
CA MET A 249 -11.38 -37.50 77.33
C MET A 249 -10.42 -37.91 78.45
N LYS A 250 -9.09 -37.82 78.23
CA LYS A 250 -8.09 -38.03 79.29
C LYS A 250 -8.16 -36.95 80.37
N ILE A 251 -8.23 -35.68 79.98
CA ILE A 251 -8.37 -34.55 80.91
C ILE A 251 -9.65 -34.71 81.75
N ASP A 252 -10.79 -35.03 81.14
CA ASP A 252 -12.06 -35.25 81.84
C ASP A 252 -11.96 -36.41 82.85
N THR A 253 -11.28 -37.50 82.47
CA THR A 253 -11.05 -38.67 83.34
C THR A 253 -10.11 -38.32 84.51
N GLU A 254 -9.03 -37.59 84.27
CA GLU A 254 -8.09 -37.13 85.30
C GLU A 254 -8.75 -36.11 86.24
N VAL A 255 -9.56 -35.18 85.72
CA VAL A 255 -10.35 -34.22 86.51
C VAL A 255 -11.38 -34.95 87.39
N ALA A 256 -12.07 -35.95 86.86
CA ALA A 256 -12.98 -36.78 87.65
C ALA A 256 -12.24 -37.59 88.73
N GLY A 257 -11.07 -38.18 88.40
CA GLY A 257 -10.22 -38.90 89.35
C GLY A 257 -9.66 -38.00 90.47
N LEU A 258 -9.17 -36.81 90.13
CA LEU A 258 -8.73 -35.81 91.10
C LEU A 258 -9.89 -35.33 91.97
N LYS A 259 -11.10 -35.18 91.41
CA LYS A 259 -12.31 -34.82 92.17
C LYS A 259 -12.70 -35.92 93.15
N THR A 260 -12.73 -37.19 92.76
CA THR A 260 -13.05 -38.30 93.69
C THR A 260 -11.97 -38.46 94.76
N MET A 261 -10.69 -38.27 94.43
CA MET A 261 -9.60 -38.24 95.40
C MET A 261 -9.74 -37.09 96.40
N LEU A 262 -10.13 -35.89 95.93
CA LEU A 262 -10.40 -34.72 96.78
C LEU A 262 -11.61 -34.93 97.70
N GLU A 263 -12.68 -35.55 97.19
CA GLU A 263 -13.88 -35.90 97.97
C GLU A 263 -13.56 -36.96 99.03
N ALA A 264 -12.78 -38.00 98.68
CA ALA A 264 -12.27 -38.98 99.63
C ALA A 264 -11.40 -38.33 100.72
N HIS A 265 -10.45 -37.46 100.34
CA HIS A 265 -9.60 -36.76 101.29
C HIS A 265 -10.39 -35.84 102.24
N LYS A 266 -11.46 -35.18 101.75
CA LYS A 266 -12.40 -34.42 102.60
C LYS A 266 -13.10 -35.33 103.62
N LEU A 267 -13.61 -36.48 103.17
CA LEU A 267 -14.28 -37.44 104.06
C LEU A 267 -13.31 -38.01 105.10
N ASP A 268 -12.07 -38.34 104.73
CA ASP A 268 -11.08 -38.84 105.67
C ASP A 268 -10.64 -37.77 106.67
N THR A 269 -10.46 -36.51 106.23
CA THR A 269 -10.22 -35.38 107.13
C THR A 269 -11.35 -35.23 108.16
N ILE A 270 -12.61 -35.38 107.74
CA ILE A 270 -13.78 -35.36 108.64
C ILE A 270 -13.75 -36.55 109.63
N LYS A 271 -13.40 -37.77 109.19
CA LYS A 271 -13.25 -38.94 110.06
C LYS A 271 -12.15 -38.74 111.10
N TYR A 272 -10.96 -38.28 110.69
CA TYR A 272 -9.85 -38.03 111.61
C TYR A 272 -10.16 -36.92 112.63
N LEU A 273 -10.90 -35.87 112.21
CA LEU A 273 -11.38 -34.82 113.10
C LEU A 273 -12.42 -35.34 114.11
N ALA A 274 -13.41 -36.11 113.65
CA ALA A 274 -14.39 -36.72 114.54
C ALA A 274 -13.74 -37.69 115.54
N GLY A 275 -12.77 -38.50 115.07
CA GLY A 275 -11.99 -39.41 115.90
C GLY A 275 -11.16 -38.68 116.96
N SER A 276 -10.46 -37.60 116.61
CA SER A 276 -9.64 -36.83 117.57
C SER A 276 -10.47 -36.06 118.60
N VAL A 277 -11.63 -35.53 118.22
CA VAL A 277 -12.58 -34.92 119.17
C VAL A 277 -13.16 -35.99 120.10
N PHE A 278 -13.51 -37.17 119.58
CA PHE A 278 -14.06 -38.26 120.39
C PHE A 278 -13.03 -38.88 121.35
N THR A 279 -11.77 -39.05 120.95
CA THR A 279 -10.70 -39.48 121.86
C THR A 279 -10.39 -38.42 122.92
N CYS A 280 -10.37 -37.13 122.55
CA CYS A 280 -10.24 -36.03 123.51
C CYS A 280 -11.37 -36.05 124.55
N LEU A 281 -12.62 -36.14 124.11
CA LEU A 281 -13.79 -36.29 125.00
C LEU A 281 -13.69 -37.54 125.89
N THR A 282 -13.23 -38.68 125.35
CA THR A 282 -13.04 -39.92 126.10
C THR A 282 -11.97 -39.77 127.19
N VAL A 283 -10.86 -39.08 126.89
CA VAL A 283 -9.81 -38.77 127.87
C VAL A 283 -10.35 -37.83 128.96
N VAL A 284 -11.07 -36.77 128.59
CA VAL A 284 -11.70 -35.84 129.56
C VAL A 284 -12.70 -36.57 130.47
N LEU A 285 -13.56 -37.43 129.92
CA LEU A 285 -14.50 -38.25 130.70
C LEU A 285 -13.77 -39.31 131.57
N GLY A 286 -12.66 -39.87 131.09
CA GLY A 286 -11.81 -40.78 131.86
C GLY A 286 -11.18 -40.10 133.08
N PHE A 287 -10.64 -38.89 132.91
CA PHE A 287 -10.16 -38.06 134.02
C PHE A 287 -11.29 -37.69 134.99
N TYR A 288 -12.46 -37.29 134.47
CA TYR A 288 -13.62 -36.96 135.30
C TYR A 288 -14.10 -38.15 136.16
N ARG A 289 -13.99 -39.37 135.63
CA ARG A 289 -14.32 -40.63 136.34
C ARG A 289 -13.32 -41.02 137.43
N ILE A 290 -12.09 -40.50 137.38
CA ILE A 290 -11.04 -40.75 138.38
C ILE A 290 -10.99 -39.67 139.48
N TRP A 291 -11.70 -38.56 139.28
CA TRP A 291 -11.80 -37.42 140.20
C TRP A 291 -13.10 -37.42 141.05
N MET A 292 -13.96 -38.44 140.87
CA MET A 292 -15.25 -38.62 141.58
C MET A 292 -15.27 -39.92 142.37
#